data_AF-A0A095ZI38-F1
#
_entry.id   AF-A0A095ZI38-F1
#
_cell.length_a   1.000
_cell.length_b   1.000
_cell.length_c   1.000
_cell.angle_alpha   90.00
_cell.angle_beta   90.00
_cell.angle_gamma   90.00
#
_symmetry.space_group_name_H-M   'P 1'
#
loop_
_entity.id
_entity.type
_entity.pdbx_description
1 polymer ?
#
loop_
_entity_poly.entity_id
_entity_poly.type
_entity_poly.pdbx_seq_one_letter_code
_entity_poly.pdbx_strand_id
1 'polypeptide(L)'
;MILYNHVAYKLGPHEKEVASYIPEGGNWKDIPLSVTDKRLEGIRATGGRTTYYGRLKWNAPSYTIATYFNRVGNGCNLHPSQLRVMSTREAARLQSFPDDFIFVGSKASQYKQIGNAVPPLLARMVSMLIKPHLNSYNFVDLFAGCGGLSEGFLMNGYNLVAANELDKNIIQTNILNHSKYASADKFILGDITQQETKDNIIDACKGKQIDVILGGPPCQGFSYAGWRDPKDKRNQLFREFVSIVRVLKPKFFVMENVLGILTMRDGETIKDIIHAFKDEGYNIGAPLKLNAMWFGVPQKRKRVFIIGSLDENIKIEQPEPLFDYHDMFLPEPVTVRDAIGSLPKISDGGGHVEMEWELLNPTPYDLLMQRKIRFDEFYNMMCNKKKWRE
;
A
#
# COMPACT_ATOMS: atom_id res chain seq x y z
N MET A 1 -4.89 -14.61 20.81
CA MET A 1 -4.30 -14.71 19.45
C MET A 1 -2.92 -14.08 19.47
N ILE A 2 -2.08 -14.37 18.48
CA ILE A 2 -0.75 -13.75 18.39
C ILE A 2 -0.83 -12.51 17.50
N LEU A 3 -0.30 -11.39 17.99
CA LEU A 3 -0.15 -10.14 17.25
C LEU A 3 1.33 -9.92 16.93
N TYR A 4 1.63 -9.73 15.64
CA TYR A 4 3.01 -9.53 15.20
C TYR A 4 3.33 -8.05 14.94
N ASN A 5 4.61 -7.69 15.10
CA ASN A 5 5.19 -6.38 14.80
C ASN A 5 4.51 -5.19 15.51
N HIS A 6 3.92 -5.36 16.70
CA HIS A 6 3.34 -4.24 17.45
C HIS A 6 4.41 -3.50 18.26
N VAL A 7 5.30 -2.80 17.54
CA VAL A 7 6.48 -2.13 18.11
C VAL A 7 6.49 -0.65 17.72
N ALA A 8 6.66 0.23 18.70
CA ALA A 8 6.80 1.68 18.47
C ALA A 8 8.28 2.09 18.34
N TYR A 9 8.51 3.18 17.62
CA TYR A 9 9.79 3.89 17.66
C TYR A 9 9.90 4.71 18.95
N LYS A 10 11.12 4.87 19.46
CA LYS A 10 11.41 5.64 20.67
C LYS A 10 11.67 7.10 20.30
N LEU A 11 10.81 8.01 20.75
CA LEU A 11 11.00 9.43 20.49
C LEU A 11 12.19 10.01 21.26
N GLY A 12 12.93 10.92 20.62
CA GLY A 12 13.92 11.76 21.30
C GLY A 12 13.25 12.81 22.21
N PRO A 13 14.00 13.43 23.15
CA PRO A 13 13.44 14.42 24.08
C PRO A 13 12.71 15.58 23.38
N HIS A 14 13.33 16.16 22.34
CA HIS A 14 12.74 17.24 21.54
C HIS A 14 11.47 16.79 20.80
N GLU A 15 11.48 15.61 20.19
CA GLU A 15 10.30 15.08 19.49
C GLU A 15 9.14 14.83 20.46
N LYS A 16 9.44 14.40 21.68
CA LYS A 16 8.46 14.16 22.73
C LYS A 16 7.86 15.47 23.26
N GLU A 17 8.69 16.50 23.44
CA GLU A 17 8.24 17.86 23.75
C GLU A 17 7.30 18.37 22.65
N VAL A 18 7.77 18.36 21.40
CA VAL A 18 6.98 18.79 20.24
C VAL A 18 5.64 18.05 20.16
N ALA A 19 5.66 16.72 20.29
CA ALA A 19 4.45 15.91 20.22
C ALA A 19 3.43 16.24 21.33
N SER A 20 3.88 16.76 22.48
CA SER A 20 3.00 17.03 23.62
C SER A 20 2.04 18.20 23.39
N TYR A 21 2.41 19.14 22.51
CA TYR A 21 1.57 20.29 22.14
C TYR A 21 0.49 19.98 21.12
N ILE A 22 0.57 18.83 20.45
CA ILE A 22 -0.26 18.54 19.28
C ILE A 22 -1.47 17.74 19.75
N PRO A 23 -2.70 18.29 19.75
CA PRO A 23 -3.91 17.57 20.15
C PRO A 23 -4.35 16.56 19.09
N GLU A 24 -5.38 15.75 19.38
CA GLU A 24 -5.98 14.84 18.38
C GLU A 24 -6.39 15.61 17.12
N GLY A 25 -5.94 15.16 15.94
CA GLY A 25 -6.19 15.85 14.67
C GLY A 25 -5.38 17.13 14.46
N GLY A 26 -4.57 17.53 15.44
CA GLY A 26 -3.64 18.66 15.37
C GLY A 26 -2.42 18.38 14.47
N ASN A 27 -1.60 19.41 14.28
CA ASN A 27 -0.41 19.41 13.45
C ASN A 27 0.63 20.45 13.93
N TRP A 28 1.61 20.77 13.08
CA TRP A 28 2.67 21.73 13.39
C TRP A 28 2.19 23.13 13.81
N LYS A 29 0.96 23.53 13.45
CA LYS A 29 0.37 24.82 13.83
C LYS A 29 0.05 24.92 15.32
N ASP A 30 -0.11 23.78 16.00
CA ASP A 30 -0.38 23.73 17.44
C ASP A 30 0.90 23.88 18.28
N ILE A 31 2.07 23.78 17.65
CA ILE A 31 3.36 23.89 18.33
C ILE A 31 3.67 25.38 18.62
N PRO A 32 3.87 25.79 19.88
CA PRO A 32 4.16 27.16 20.25
C PRO A 32 5.38 27.75 19.52
N LEU A 33 5.37 29.07 19.29
CA LEU A 33 6.48 29.77 18.66
C LEU A 33 7.79 29.66 19.46
N SER A 34 7.69 29.48 20.79
CA SER A 34 8.84 29.26 21.69
C SER A 34 9.57 27.93 21.44
N VAL A 35 8.90 26.94 20.84
CA VAL A 35 9.53 25.70 20.40
C VAL A 35 10.06 25.92 18.99
N THR A 36 11.38 25.93 18.87
CA THR A 36 12.08 26.24 17.61
C THR A 36 13.01 25.12 17.21
N ASP A 37 12.90 24.70 15.95
CA ASP A 37 13.95 23.95 15.27
C ASP A 37 13.99 24.36 13.79
N LYS A 38 15.14 24.12 13.13
CA LYS A 38 15.37 24.52 11.73
C LYS A 38 14.29 24.04 10.77
N ARG A 39 13.69 22.87 11.04
CA ARG A 39 12.64 22.30 10.19
C ARG A 39 11.30 23.00 10.44
N LEU A 40 10.93 23.23 11.70
CA LEU A 40 9.71 23.97 12.04
C LEU A 40 9.75 25.42 11.53
N GLU A 41 10.90 26.08 11.64
CA GLU A 41 11.11 27.42 11.08
C GLU A 41 10.91 27.43 9.56
N GLY A 42 11.50 26.48 8.84
CA GLY A 42 11.31 26.34 7.40
C GLY A 42 9.85 26.05 7.00
N ILE A 43 9.13 25.26 7.80
CA ILE A 43 7.70 24.98 7.58
C ILE A 43 6.87 26.27 7.80
N ARG A 44 7.12 27.00 8.89
CA ARG A 44 6.43 28.27 9.19
C ARG A 44 6.66 29.31 8.09
N ALA A 45 7.88 29.42 7.58
CA ALA A 45 8.24 30.36 6.52
C ALA A 45 7.58 30.04 5.17
N THR A 46 7.39 28.77 4.85
CA THR A 46 6.84 28.32 3.55
C THR A 46 5.33 28.05 3.58
N GLY A 47 4.68 28.23 4.74
CA GLY A 47 3.27 27.89 4.95
C GLY A 47 3.00 26.39 5.17
N GLY A 48 3.97 25.51 4.89
CA GLY A 48 3.94 24.09 5.25
C GLY A 48 2.82 23.27 4.63
N ARG A 49 2.85 21.95 4.83
CA ARG A 49 1.67 21.09 4.63
C ARG A 49 0.98 20.89 5.98
N THR A 50 -0.34 20.98 6.02
CA THR A 50 -1.14 20.74 7.25
C THR A 50 -1.01 19.32 7.79
N THR A 51 -0.45 18.40 7.01
CA THR A 51 -0.16 17.04 7.45
C THR A 51 1.12 16.92 8.24
N TYR A 52 2.05 17.89 8.21
CA TYR A 52 3.32 17.77 8.95
C TYR A 52 3.12 17.87 10.46
N TYR A 53 3.90 17.08 11.22
CA TYR A 53 3.74 16.94 12.66
C TYR A 53 2.32 16.55 13.06
N GLY A 54 1.61 15.79 12.22
CA GLY A 54 0.20 15.50 12.44
C GLY A 54 -0.02 14.43 13.50
N ARG A 55 -1.10 14.59 14.28
CA ARG A 55 -1.68 13.54 15.11
C ARG A 55 -2.92 12.97 14.47
N LEU A 56 -3.00 11.63 14.43
CA LEU A 56 -4.14 10.92 13.88
C LEU A 56 -5.43 11.33 14.62
N LYS A 57 -6.54 11.35 13.89
CA LYS A 57 -7.89 11.60 14.41
C LYS A 57 -8.64 10.29 14.46
N TRP A 58 -9.23 9.94 15.61
CA TRP A 58 -9.90 8.65 15.79
C TRP A 58 -11.04 8.43 14.79
N ASN A 59 -11.87 9.45 14.61
CA ASN A 59 -13.11 9.36 13.83
C ASN A 59 -12.92 9.79 12.36
N ALA A 60 -11.74 9.53 11.79
CA ALA A 60 -11.44 9.76 10.38
C ALA A 60 -10.43 8.71 9.86
N PRO A 61 -10.37 8.44 8.55
CA PRO A 61 -9.27 7.71 7.94
C PRO A 61 -7.94 8.42 8.16
N SER A 62 -6.87 7.64 8.24
CA SER A 62 -5.50 8.18 8.33
C SER A 62 -5.08 8.90 7.04
N TYR A 63 -4.06 9.76 7.12
CA TYR A 63 -3.37 10.24 5.94
C TYR A 63 -2.46 9.15 5.37
N THR A 64 -1.92 9.38 4.16
CA THR A 64 -1.01 8.43 3.51
C THR A 64 0.16 8.07 4.43
N ILE A 65 0.32 6.78 4.71
CA ILE A 65 1.45 6.23 5.47
C ILE A 65 2.66 6.17 4.53
N ALA A 66 3.73 6.87 4.90
CA ALA A 66 4.98 6.95 4.15
C ALA A 66 6.11 6.17 4.85
N THR A 67 7.25 5.98 4.19
CA THR A 67 8.38 5.16 4.69
C THR A 67 9.07 5.67 5.96
N TYR A 68 8.69 6.85 6.45
CA TYR A 68 9.22 7.49 7.66
C TYR A 68 8.14 7.75 8.70
N PHE A 69 7.13 6.87 8.80
CA PHE A 69 6.06 6.99 9.81
C PHE A 69 6.56 6.89 11.25
N ASN A 70 7.85 6.56 11.44
CA ASN A 70 8.51 6.57 12.74
C ASN A 70 8.99 7.95 13.19
N ARG A 71 8.83 9.00 12.37
CA ARG A 71 9.28 10.37 12.68
C ARG A 71 8.10 11.30 12.89
N VAL A 72 8.13 12.13 13.93
CA VAL A 72 7.05 13.09 14.22
C VAL A 72 6.90 14.12 13.09
N GLY A 73 8.01 14.69 12.61
CA GLY A 73 7.98 15.78 11.63
C GLY A 73 7.59 15.41 10.20
N ASN A 74 7.25 14.14 9.91
CA ASN A 74 7.02 13.63 8.56
C ASN A 74 5.58 13.14 8.36
N GLY A 75 4.63 14.04 8.12
CA GLY A 75 3.23 13.66 7.94
C GLY A 75 2.53 13.43 9.28
N CYS A 76 1.42 12.67 9.25
CA CYS A 76 0.49 12.53 10.37
C CYS A 76 0.68 11.17 11.04
N ASN A 77 1.68 11.09 11.94
CA ASN A 77 2.18 9.82 12.47
C ASN A 77 1.95 9.61 13.97
N LEU A 78 1.59 10.65 14.72
CA LEU A 78 1.36 10.52 16.15
C LEU A 78 0.09 9.70 16.41
N HIS A 79 0.16 8.76 17.35
CA HIS A 79 -1.00 7.99 17.80
C HIS A 79 -2.08 8.94 18.34
N PRO A 80 -3.39 8.70 18.12
CA PRO A 80 -4.43 9.65 18.50
C PRO A 80 -4.44 10.07 19.99
N SER A 81 -4.12 9.14 20.89
CA SER A 81 -4.17 9.37 22.36
C SER A 81 -2.91 9.00 23.13
N GLN A 82 -1.89 8.43 22.49
CA GLN A 82 -0.66 7.98 23.15
C GLN A 82 0.46 8.93 22.73
N LEU A 83 1.33 9.35 23.65
CA LEU A 83 2.45 10.25 23.35
C LEU A 83 3.61 9.47 22.70
N ARG A 84 3.35 8.97 21.49
CA ARG A 84 4.27 8.21 20.63
C ARG A 84 3.82 8.31 19.18
N VAL A 85 4.69 7.93 18.26
CA VAL A 85 4.29 7.59 16.88
C VAL A 85 3.55 6.25 16.83
N MET A 86 2.86 6.01 15.73
CA MET A 86 2.24 4.72 15.47
C MET A 86 3.25 3.58 15.45
N SER A 87 2.82 2.39 15.86
CA SER A 87 3.60 1.16 15.78
C SER A 87 3.68 0.63 14.35
N THR A 88 4.60 -0.31 14.08
CA THR A 88 4.65 -1.01 12.79
C THR A 88 3.30 -1.69 12.46
N ARG A 89 2.68 -2.39 13.43
CA ARG A 89 1.37 -3.03 13.26
C ARG A 89 0.23 -2.04 13.05
N GLU A 90 0.21 -0.92 13.75
CA GLU A 90 -0.79 0.14 13.53
C GLU A 90 -0.70 0.69 12.11
N ALA A 91 0.52 0.96 11.62
CA ALA A 91 0.76 1.38 10.24
C ALA A 91 0.32 0.32 9.22
N ALA A 92 0.57 -0.96 9.51
CA ALA A 92 0.17 -2.09 8.67
C ALA A 92 -1.37 -2.23 8.60
N ARG A 93 -2.08 -2.16 9.73
CA ARG A 93 -3.56 -2.16 9.74
C ARG A 93 -4.13 -0.95 9.04
N LEU A 94 -3.50 0.22 9.14
CA LEU A 94 -3.90 1.41 8.39
C LEU A 94 -3.68 1.26 6.87
N GLN A 95 -2.82 0.34 6.46
CA GLN A 95 -2.63 -0.09 5.08
C GLN A 95 -3.46 -1.34 4.71
N SER A 96 -4.36 -1.82 5.58
CA SER A 96 -5.17 -3.02 5.38
C SER A 96 -4.40 -4.35 5.26
N PHE A 97 -3.22 -4.43 5.87
CA PHE A 97 -2.54 -5.72 6.05
C PHE A 97 -3.22 -6.52 7.17
N PRO A 98 -3.53 -7.81 6.93
CA PRO A 98 -4.04 -8.73 7.95
C PRO A 98 -3.12 -8.85 9.18
N ASP A 99 -3.69 -9.21 10.32
CA ASP A 99 -2.99 -9.31 11.61
C ASP A 99 -1.97 -10.45 11.63
N ASP A 100 -2.18 -11.48 10.82
CA ASP A 100 -1.25 -12.60 10.60
C ASP A 100 -0.12 -12.29 9.61
N PHE A 101 -0.12 -11.10 8.98
CA PHE A 101 0.92 -10.70 8.04
C PHE A 101 2.19 -10.22 8.78
N ILE A 102 3.30 -10.94 8.65
CA ILE A 102 4.53 -10.71 9.44
C ILE A 102 5.56 -9.95 8.61
N PHE A 103 6.08 -8.84 9.13
CA PHE A 103 7.16 -8.07 8.51
C PHE A 103 8.52 -8.42 9.10
N VAL A 104 9.49 -8.79 8.26
CA VAL A 104 10.85 -9.13 8.68
C VAL A 104 11.88 -8.07 8.29
N GLY A 105 13.11 -8.24 8.79
CA GLY A 105 14.22 -7.29 8.61
C GLY A 105 14.26 -6.20 9.68
N SER A 106 15.18 -5.24 9.52
CA SER A 106 15.32 -4.12 10.46
C SER A 106 14.06 -3.26 10.52
N LYS A 107 13.84 -2.53 11.62
CA LYS A 107 12.71 -1.58 11.74
C LYS A 107 12.63 -0.63 10.55
N ALA A 108 13.77 -0.10 10.11
CA ALA A 108 13.84 0.77 8.93
C ALA A 108 13.41 0.06 7.63
N SER A 109 13.73 -1.23 7.46
CA SER A 109 13.24 -2.02 6.34
C SER A 109 11.72 -2.21 6.42
N GLN A 110 11.18 -2.58 7.59
CA GLN A 110 9.73 -2.74 7.79
C GLN A 110 8.97 -1.45 7.47
N TYR A 111 9.51 -0.28 7.86
CA TYR A 111 8.89 1.01 7.54
C TYR A 111 8.87 1.28 6.03
N LYS A 112 9.94 0.93 5.31
CA LYS A 112 10.00 1.03 3.84
C LYS A 112 8.98 0.11 3.18
N GLN A 113 8.90 -1.15 3.62
CA GLN A 113 7.96 -2.15 3.10
C GLN A 113 6.52 -1.63 3.19
N ILE A 114 6.09 -1.23 4.40
CA ILE A 114 4.73 -0.72 4.61
C ILE A 114 4.52 0.59 3.84
N GLY A 115 5.42 1.57 3.96
CA GLY A 115 5.24 2.88 3.32
C GLY A 115 5.11 2.81 1.79
N ASN A 116 5.82 1.89 1.14
CA ASN A 116 5.82 1.72 -0.31
C ASN A 116 4.73 0.77 -0.83
N ALA A 117 4.16 -0.09 0.03
CA ALA A 117 3.19 -1.09 -0.40
C ALA A 117 1.91 -0.52 -1.04
N VAL A 118 1.26 -1.35 -1.86
CA VAL A 118 -0.15 -1.19 -2.22
C VAL A 118 -0.99 -1.81 -1.09
N PRO A 119 -1.99 -1.10 -0.54
CA PRO A 119 -2.90 -1.68 0.43
C PRO A 119 -3.59 -2.95 -0.11
N PRO A 120 -3.61 -4.08 0.62
CA PRO A 120 -4.25 -5.30 0.15
C PRO A 120 -5.71 -5.14 -0.27
N LEU A 121 -6.53 -4.36 0.45
CA LEU A 121 -7.93 -4.16 0.04
C LEU A 121 -8.08 -3.30 -1.22
N LEU A 122 -7.13 -2.41 -1.50
CA LEU A 122 -7.11 -1.67 -2.77
C LEU A 122 -6.74 -2.61 -3.93
N ALA A 123 -5.71 -3.44 -3.75
CA ALA A 123 -5.31 -4.47 -4.71
C ALA A 123 -6.44 -5.48 -4.97
N ARG A 124 -7.15 -5.90 -3.92
CA ARG A 124 -8.34 -6.75 -4.00
C ARG A 124 -9.42 -6.14 -4.89
N MET A 125 -9.69 -4.84 -4.75
CA MET A 125 -10.66 -4.18 -5.61
C MET A 125 -10.22 -4.20 -7.07
N VAL A 126 -8.96 -3.86 -7.35
CA VAL A 126 -8.40 -3.90 -8.73
C VAL A 126 -8.54 -5.29 -9.35
N SER A 127 -8.27 -6.34 -8.58
CA SER A 127 -8.42 -7.70 -9.08
C SER A 127 -9.87 -8.06 -9.42
N MET A 128 -10.87 -7.48 -8.73
CA MET A 128 -12.29 -7.70 -9.08
C MET A 128 -12.67 -7.13 -10.45
N LEU A 129 -11.99 -6.08 -10.92
CA LEU A 129 -12.31 -5.47 -12.22
C LEU A 129 -11.97 -6.39 -13.38
N ILE A 130 -10.91 -7.18 -13.25
CA ILE A 130 -10.44 -8.07 -14.32
C ILE A 130 -10.97 -9.50 -14.15
N LYS A 131 -11.37 -9.92 -12.94
CA LYS A 131 -11.79 -11.30 -12.64
C LYS A 131 -12.91 -11.83 -13.54
N PRO A 132 -13.98 -11.08 -13.87
CA PRO A 132 -15.06 -11.56 -14.75
C PRO A 132 -14.61 -11.90 -16.18
N HIS A 133 -13.42 -11.42 -16.57
CA HIS A 133 -12.87 -11.59 -17.91
C HIS A 133 -11.86 -12.73 -18.01
N LEU A 134 -11.67 -13.52 -16.95
CA LEU A 134 -10.66 -14.56 -16.84
C LEU A 134 -11.30 -15.94 -16.66
N ASN A 135 -10.71 -16.96 -17.29
CA ASN A 135 -11.10 -18.36 -17.13
C ASN A 135 -10.20 -19.11 -16.13
N SER A 136 -8.99 -18.59 -15.90
CA SER A 136 -8.03 -19.02 -14.88
C SER A 136 -7.44 -17.78 -14.20
N TYR A 137 -6.79 -17.97 -13.05
CA TYR A 137 -6.37 -16.85 -12.20
C TYR A 137 -4.88 -16.86 -11.85
N ASN A 138 -4.05 -17.45 -12.71
CA ASN A 138 -2.61 -17.53 -12.50
C ASN A 138 -1.96 -16.16 -12.70
N PHE A 139 -1.19 -15.70 -11.71
CA PHE A 139 -0.53 -14.41 -11.81
C PHE A 139 0.94 -14.42 -11.39
N VAL A 140 1.68 -13.45 -11.91
CA VAL A 140 3.07 -13.14 -11.54
C VAL A 140 3.11 -11.73 -10.98
N ASP A 141 3.82 -11.50 -9.87
CA ASP A 141 4.00 -10.17 -9.27
C ASP A 141 5.47 -9.71 -9.42
N LEU A 142 5.71 -8.70 -10.24
CA LEU A 142 7.02 -8.11 -10.48
C LEU A 142 7.21 -6.88 -9.60
N PHE A 143 8.42 -6.66 -9.08
CA PHE A 143 8.65 -5.60 -8.09
C PHE A 143 7.72 -5.76 -6.87
N ALA A 144 7.52 -7.02 -6.44
CA ALA A 144 6.42 -7.42 -5.57
C ALA A 144 6.46 -6.75 -4.19
N GLY A 145 7.61 -6.23 -3.77
CA GLY A 145 7.80 -5.69 -2.44
C GLY A 145 7.50 -6.75 -1.38
N CYS A 146 6.90 -6.33 -0.27
CA CYS A 146 6.43 -7.26 0.75
C CYS A 146 5.25 -8.12 0.27
N GLY A 147 4.65 -7.82 -0.89
CA GLY A 147 3.53 -8.58 -1.46
C GLY A 147 2.14 -8.01 -1.13
N GLY A 148 2.01 -6.70 -0.88
CA GLY A 148 0.70 -6.08 -0.65
C GLY A 148 -0.24 -6.17 -1.86
N LEU A 149 0.30 -6.09 -3.08
CA LEU A 149 -0.45 -6.29 -4.32
C LEU A 149 -0.88 -7.76 -4.48
N SER A 150 0.07 -8.70 -4.32
CA SER A 150 -0.18 -10.14 -4.24
C SER A 150 -1.28 -10.51 -3.25
N GLU A 151 -1.21 -10.03 -2.00
CA GLU A 151 -2.18 -10.34 -0.94
C GLU A 151 -3.62 -9.98 -1.36
N GLY A 152 -3.81 -8.83 -2.01
CA GLY A 152 -5.14 -8.43 -2.50
C GLY A 152 -5.70 -9.35 -3.60
N PHE A 153 -4.85 -9.82 -4.50
CA PHE A 153 -5.24 -10.79 -5.54
C PHE A 153 -5.56 -12.16 -4.94
N LEU A 154 -4.76 -12.61 -3.97
CA LEU A 154 -4.98 -13.85 -3.23
C LEU A 154 -6.33 -13.85 -2.48
N MET A 155 -6.77 -12.71 -1.93
CA MET A 155 -8.09 -12.57 -1.30
C MET A 155 -9.26 -12.90 -2.24
N ASN A 156 -9.07 -12.73 -3.56
CA ASN A 156 -10.06 -13.05 -4.57
C ASN A 156 -9.79 -14.39 -5.28
N GLY A 157 -8.97 -15.27 -4.70
CA GLY A 157 -8.74 -16.62 -5.20
C GLY A 157 -7.88 -16.69 -6.47
N TYR A 158 -6.97 -15.73 -6.65
CA TYR A 158 -5.93 -15.82 -7.66
C TYR A 158 -4.81 -16.76 -7.22
N ASN A 159 -4.10 -17.35 -8.18
CA ASN A 159 -3.03 -18.32 -7.94
C ASN A 159 -1.67 -17.65 -8.18
N LEU A 160 -0.89 -17.44 -7.12
CA LEU A 160 0.47 -16.91 -7.24
C LEU A 160 1.36 -17.93 -7.94
N VAL A 161 1.90 -17.59 -9.11
CA VAL A 161 2.84 -18.43 -9.86
C VAL A 161 4.28 -18.09 -9.52
N ALA A 162 4.62 -16.80 -9.52
CA ALA A 162 5.94 -16.31 -9.21
C ALA A 162 5.89 -14.87 -8.69
N ALA A 163 6.87 -14.49 -7.88
CA ALA A 163 7.06 -13.11 -7.44
C ALA A 163 8.54 -12.73 -7.58
N ASN A 164 8.84 -11.54 -8.11
CA ASN A 164 10.21 -11.02 -8.18
C ASN A 164 10.38 -9.79 -7.29
N GLU A 165 11.48 -9.76 -6.53
CA GLU A 165 11.86 -8.64 -5.68
C GLU A 165 13.39 -8.52 -5.62
N LEU A 166 13.89 -7.28 -5.54
CA LEU A 166 15.31 -6.96 -5.51
C LEU A 166 15.91 -7.06 -4.11
N ASP A 167 15.18 -6.62 -3.08
CA ASP A 167 15.70 -6.54 -1.72
C ASP A 167 15.49 -7.86 -0.96
N LYS A 168 16.61 -8.45 -0.52
CA LYS A 168 16.65 -9.72 0.21
C LYS A 168 15.78 -9.72 1.49
N ASN A 169 15.68 -8.61 2.21
CA ASN A 169 14.86 -8.56 3.42
C ASN A 169 13.38 -8.45 3.08
N ILE A 170 13.06 -7.72 2.02
CA ILE A 170 11.67 -7.51 1.58
C ILE A 170 11.11 -8.80 0.98
N ILE A 171 11.88 -9.51 0.15
CA ILE A 171 11.42 -10.79 -0.40
C ILE A 171 11.21 -11.83 0.70
N GLN A 172 11.99 -11.79 1.79
CA GLN A 172 11.79 -12.70 2.92
C GLN A 172 10.44 -12.46 3.62
N THR A 173 9.98 -11.21 3.72
CA THR A 173 8.61 -10.91 4.16
C THR A 173 7.60 -11.53 3.20
N ASN A 174 7.82 -11.38 1.90
CA ASN A 174 6.92 -11.95 0.89
C ASN A 174 6.82 -13.48 0.98
N ILE A 175 7.97 -14.17 1.05
CA ILE A 175 8.07 -15.63 1.23
C ILE A 175 7.35 -16.08 2.50
N LEU A 176 7.58 -15.41 3.63
CA LEU A 176 6.99 -15.78 4.91
C LEU A 176 5.45 -15.77 4.86
N ASN A 177 4.87 -14.77 4.21
CA ASN A 177 3.42 -14.59 4.18
C ASN A 177 2.72 -15.38 3.06
N HIS A 178 3.43 -15.72 1.98
CA HIS A 178 2.83 -16.33 0.79
C HIS A 178 3.33 -17.75 0.47
N SER A 179 4.19 -18.34 1.32
CA SER A 179 4.69 -19.72 1.15
C SER A 179 3.60 -20.80 1.15
N LYS A 180 2.41 -20.50 1.68
CA LYS A 180 1.23 -21.39 1.59
C LYS A 180 0.61 -21.44 0.19
N TYR A 181 0.96 -20.50 -0.69
CA TYR A 181 0.41 -20.39 -2.05
C TYR A 181 1.43 -20.78 -3.13
N ALA A 182 2.71 -20.57 -2.88
CA ALA A 182 3.79 -20.91 -3.80
C ALA A 182 5.01 -21.39 -3.01
N SER A 183 5.77 -22.34 -3.56
CA SER A 183 7.02 -22.80 -2.97
C SER A 183 8.09 -21.71 -3.00
N ALA A 184 9.07 -21.79 -2.10
CA ALA A 184 10.08 -20.74 -1.91
C ALA A 184 10.90 -20.44 -3.19
N ASP A 185 11.10 -21.42 -4.07
CA ASP A 185 11.78 -21.26 -5.38
C ASP A 185 11.01 -20.39 -6.37
N LYS A 186 9.72 -20.11 -6.10
CA LYS A 186 8.89 -19.21 -6.91
C LYS A 186 9.02 -17.73 -6.53
N PHE A 187 9.83 -17.43 -5.52
CA PHE A 187 10.17 -16.07 -5.11
C PHE A 187 11.58 -15.74 -5.60
N ILE A 188 11.66 -15.08 -6.76
CA ILE A 188 12.91 -14.78 -7.45
C ILE A 188 13.53 -13.51 -6.86
N LEU A 189 14.55 -13.68 -6.03
CA LEU A 189 15.43 -12.59 -5.60
C LEU A 189 16.36 -12.20 -6.74
N GLY A 190 16.24 -10.96 -7.23
CA GLY A 190 17.15 -10.49 -8.27
C GLY A 190 16.75 -9.15 -8.88
N ASP A 191 17.73 -8.50 -9.49
CA ASP A 191 17.52 -7.29 -10.28
C ASP A 191 16.96 -7.67 -11.65
N ILE A 192 15.71 -7.30 -11.92
CA ILE A 192 15.01 -7.61 -13.17
C ILE A 192 15.70 -7.03 -14.41
N THR A 193 16.62 -6.07 -14.28
CA THR A 193 17.41 -5.61 -15.45
C THR A 193 18.42 -6.67 -15.91
N GLN A 194 18.74 -7.67 -15.08
CA GLN A 194 19.69 -8.73 -15.40
C GLN A 194 18.98 -9.87 -16.14
N GLN A 195 19.60 -10.37 -17.21
CA GLN A 195 19.03 -11.44 -18.03
C GLN A 195 18.77 -12.72 -17.20
N GLU A 196 19.72 -13.09 -16.33
CA GLU A 196 19.57 -14.24 -15.41
C GLU A 196 18.30 -14.13 -14.54
N THR A 197 17.99 -12.94 -14.03
CA THR A 197 16.77 -12.75 -13.23
C THR A 197 15.52 -12.91 -14.07
N LYS A 198 15.51 -12.41 -15.30
CA LYS A 198 14.39 -12.60 -16.24
C LYS A 198 14.20 -14.07 -16.58
N ASP A 199 15.29 -14.78 -16.85
CA ASP A 199 15.27 -16.20 -17.17
C ASP A 199 14.70 -16.99 -15.99
N ASN A 200 15.12 -16.69 -14.75
CA ASN A 200 14.56 -17.31 -13.55
C ASN A 200 13.05 -17.05 -13.38
N ILE A 201 12.58 -15.83 -13.68
CA ILE A 201 11.14 -15.49 -13.65
C ILE A 201 10.38 -16.32 -14.69
N ILE A 202 10.88 -16.37 -15.92
CA ILE A 202 10.25 -17.12 -17.03
C ILE A 202 10.24 -18.62 -16.72
N ASP A 203 11.34 -19.13 -16.18
CA ASP A 203 11.49 -20.53 -15.79
C ASP A 203 10.54 -20.93 -14.67
N ALA A 204 10.32 -20.04 -13.69
CA ALA A 204 9.32 -20.27 -12.65
C ALA A 204 7.89 -20.41 -13.19
N CYS A 205 7.63 -19.84 -14.38
CA CYS A 205 6.33 -19.87 -15.07
C CYS A 205 6.17 -21.04 -16.05
N LYS A 206 7.23 -21.81 -16.35
CA LYS A 206 7.18 -22.92 -17.32
C LYS A 206 6.07 -23.92 -16.98
N GLY A 207 5.32 -24.32 -18.00
CA GLY A 207 4.21 -25.27 -17.86
C GLY A 207 2.93 -24.69 -17.26
N LYS A 208 2.86 -23.38 -17.02
CA LYS A 208 1.66 -22.68 -16.58
C LYS A 208 1.28 -21.57 -17.56
N GLN A 209 -0.01 -21.47 -17.87
CA GLN A 209 -0.56 -20.27 -18.50
C GLN A 209 -0.58 -19.15 -17.47
N ILE A 210 -0.07 -17.97 -17.84
CA ILE A 210 -0.11 -16.77 -17.00
C ILE A 210 -1.26 -15.90 -17.48
N ASP A 211 -2.21 -15.60 -16.60
CA ASP A 211 -3.39 -14.81 -16.92
C ASP A 211 -3.15 -13.33 -16.67
N VAL A 212 -2.39 -13.01 -15.62
CA VAL A 212 -2.15 -11.64 -15.19
C VAL A 212 -0.70 -11.42 -14.76
N ILE A 213 -0.10 -10.31 -15.18
CA ILE A 213 1.15 -9.81 -14.58
C ILE A 213 0.88 -8.52 -13.82
N LEU A 214 1.27 -8.53 -12.55
CA LEU A 214 1.16 -7.42 -11.62
C LEU A 214 2.52 -6.77 -11.42
N GLY A 215 2.53 -5.48 -11.05
CA GLY A 215 3.71 -4.89 -10.46
C GLY A 215 3.66 -3.38 -10.32
N GLY A 216 4.54 -2.86 -9.47
CA GLY A 216 4.73 -1.42 -9.26
C GLY A 216 6.16 -0.99 -9.56
N PRO A 217 6.59 -0.91 -10.84
CA PRO A 217 7.93 -0.47 -11.18
C PRO A 217 8.22 0.90 -10.56
N PRO A 218 9.33 1.06 -9.81
CA PRO A 218 9.57 2.28 -9.08
C PRO A 218 9.81 3.43 -10.04
N CYS A 219 8.98 4.46 -9.93
CA CYS A 219 9.09 5.66 -10.76
C CYS A 219 9.98 6.70 -10.04
N GLN A 220 11.29 6.47 -10.02
CA GLN A 220 12.25 7.39 -9.38
C GLN A 220 12.62 8.58 -10.29
N GLY A 221 11.59 9.29 -10.76
CA GLY A 221 11.72 10.57 -11.47
C GLY A 221 11.48 11.80 -10.59
N PHE A 222 11.14 11.62 -9.29
CA PHE A 222 11.00 12.72 -8.34
C PHE A 222 11.56 12.38 -6.96
N SER A 223 12.54 13.15 -6.53
CA SER A 223 12.42 13.86 -5.26
C SER A 223 12.22 15.34 -5.60
N TYR A 224 11.43 16.08 -4.82
CA TYR A 224 11.24 17.53 -4.95
C TYR A 224 12.55 18.35 -4.88
N ALA A 225 13.73 17.70 -4.77
CA ALA A 225 15.03 18.30 -4.47
C ALA A 225 16.21 17.73 -5.29
N GLY A 226 16.00 16.96 -6.38
CA GLY A 226 17.12 16.31 -7.06
C GLY A 226 16.92 16.09 -8.55
N TRP A 227 17.73 16.80 -9.34
CA TRP A 227 18.21 16.62 -10.72
C TRP A 227 17.47 15.69 -11.70
N ARG A 228 17.25 16.27 -12.89
CA ARG A 228 16.56 15.76 -14.07
C ARG A 228 17.56 15.12 -15.03
N ASP A 229 17.84 13.82 -14.91
CA ASP A 229 18.54 13.09 -15.98
C ASP A 229 17.53 12.26 -16.80
N PRO A 230 17.23 12.64 -18.07
CA PRO A 230 16.41 11.85 -18.97
C PRO A 230 17.01 10.45 -19.27
N LYS A 231 18.30 10.25 -19.03
CA LYS A 231 19.01 8.98 -19.22
C LYS A 231 19.07 8.13 -17.95
N ASP A 232 18.44 8.55 -16.85
CA ASP A 232 18.41 7.75 -15.62
C ASP A 232 17.81 6.36 -15.92
N LYS A 233 18.62 5.32 -15.72
CA LYS A 233 18.22 3.91 -15.92
C LYS A 233 16.96 3.56 -15.11
N ARG A 234 16.70 4.25 -14.01
CA ARG A 234 15.50 4.04 -13.17
C ARG A 234 14.21 4.48 -13.85
N ASN A 235 14.27 5.45 -14.77
CA ASN A 235 13.13 5.84 -15.60
C ASN A 235 12.81 4.81 -16.70
N GLN A 236 13.59 3.72 -16.80
CA GLN A 236 13.41 2.65 -17.77
C GLN A 236 12.91 1.34 -17.15
N LEU A 237 12.73 1.23 -15.83
CA LEU A 237 12.32 -0.03 -15.19
C LEU A 237 10.92 -0.51 -15.63
N PHE A 238 10.05 0.39 -16.09
CA PHE A 238 8.79 -0.01 -16.73
C PHE A 238 9.03 -0.80 -18.03
N ARG A 239 10.14 -0.58 -18.75
CA ARG A 239 10.49 -1.35 -19.95
C ARG A 239 10.88 -2.78 -19.59
N GLU A 240 11.46 -3.00 -18.42
CA GLU A 240 11.74 -4.35 -17.92
C GLU A 240 10.44 -5.09 -17.61
N PHE A 241 9.46 -4.41 -17.00
CA PHE A 241 8.11 -4.92 -16.84
C PHE A 241 7.48 -5.30 -18.19
N VAL A 242 7.50 -4.37 -19.17
CA VAL A 242 7.01 -4.61 -20.54
C VAL A 242 7.72 -5.80 -21.16
N SER A 243 9.03 -5.98 -20.92
CA SER A 243 9.79 -7.10 -21.49
C SER A 243 9.31 -8.47 -20.99
N ILE A 244 8.95 -8.60 -19.72
CA ILE A 244 8.38 -9.84 -19.18
C ILE A 244 6.96 -10.04 -19.70
N VAL A 245 6.15 -8.97 -19.76
CA VAL A 245 4.80 -9.00 -20.36
C VAL A 245 4.83 -9.43 -21.83
N ARG A 246 5.83 -8.98 -22.59
CA ARG A 246 6.05 -9.41 -23.97
C ARG A 246 6.35 -10.90 -24.10
N VAL A 247 7.13 -11.46 -23.18
CA VAL A 247 7.53 -12.89 -23.26
C VAL A 247 6.42 -13.80 -22.76
N LEU A 248 5.81 -13.48 -21.62
CA LEU A 248 4.78 -14.32 -21.01
C LEU A 248 3.37 -14.08 -21.59
N LYS A 249 3.16 -12.97 -22.33
CA LYS A 249 1.91 -12.55 -22.98
C LYS A 249 0.63 -12.88 -22.16
N PRO A 250 0.51 -12.36 -20.92
CA PRO A 250 -0.69 -12.58 -20.12
C PRO A 250 -1.94 -11.97 -20.76
N LYS A 251 -3.14 -12.45 -20.40
CA LYS A 251 -4.38 -11.82 -20.86
C LYS A 251 -4.52 -10.37 -20.36
N PHE A 252 -4.03 -10.09 -19.15
CA PHE A 252 -3.96 -8.76 -18.58
C PHE A 252 -2.59 -8.43 -18.00
N PHE A 253 -2.24 -7.15 -17.98
CA PHE A 253 -1.26 -6.63 -17.02
C PHE A 253 -1.92 -5.58 -16.13
N VAL A 254 -1.40 -5.43 -14.92
CA VAL A 254 -1.79 -4.40 -13.96
C VAL A 254 -0.52 -3.73 -13.44
N MET A 255 -0.29 -2.50 -13.88
CA MET A 255 0.83 -1.68 -13.44
C MET A 255 0.35 -0.61 -12.45
N GLU A 256 0.84 -0.66 -11.23
CA GLU A 256 0.55 0.34 -10.19
C GLU A 256 1.60 1.46 -10.18
N ASN A 257 1.17 2.68 -9.84
CA ASN A 257 2.09 3.75 -9.49
C ASN A 257 1.48 4.85 -8.61
N VAL A 258 2.33 5.78 -8.17
CA VAL A 258 1.92 7.00 -7.47
C VAL A 258 1.24 7.99 -8.42
N LEU A 259 0.33 8.81 -7.88
CA LEU A 259 -0.45 9.78 -8.67
C LEU A 259 0.40 10.74 -9.51
N GLY A 260 1.61 11.07 -9.04
CA GLY A 260 2.54 11.97 -9.74
C GLY A 260 3.00 11.47 -11.11
N ILE A 261 2.83 10.17 -11.44
CA ILE A 261 3.17 9.63 -12.76
C ILE A 261 2.39 10.30 -13.89
N LEU A 262 1.15 10.75 -13.62
CA LEU A 262 0.27 11.34 -14.63
C LEU A 262 0.77 12.70 -15.13
N THR A 263 1.52 13.42 -14.29
CA THR A 263 2.04 14.76 -14.59
C THR A 263 3.55 14.74 -14.79
N MET A 264 4.18 13.57 -14.77
CA MET A 264 5.63 13.44 -14.91
C MET A 264 6.05 13.78 -16.33
N ARG A 265 7.09 14.63 -16.47
CA ARG A 265 7.56 15.16 -17.76
C ARG A 265 6.39 15.72 -18.59
N ASP A 266 5.53 16.52 -17.95
CA ASP A 266 4.33 17.12 -18.55
C ASP A 266 3.36 16.08 -19.17
N GLY A 267 3.36 14.86 -18.63
CA GLY A 267 2.53 13.75 -19.08
C GLY A 267 3.18 12.84 -20.13
N GLU A 268 4.42 13.11 -20.55
CA GLU A 268 5.10 12.26 -21.53
C GLU A 268 5.42 10.87 -20.97
N THR A 269 5.74 10.74 -19.67
CA THR A 269 6.05 9.42 -19.08
C THR A 269 4.87 8.45 -19.16
N ILE A 270 3.64 8.89 -18.88
CA ILE A 270 2.47 8.01 -18.98
C ILE A 270 2.17 7.65 -20.44
N LYS A 271 2.40 8.57 -21.39
CA LYS A 271 2.30 8.28 -22.82
C LYS A 271 3.32 7.24 -23.24
N ASP A 272 4.59 7.37 -22.85
CA ASP A 272 5.66 6.42 -23.16
C ASP A 272 5.30 5.00 -22.67
N ILE A 273 4.76 4.88 -21.46
CA ILE A 273 4.30 3.61 -20.88
C ILE A 273 3.16 3.02 -21.71
N ILE A 274 2.13 3.81 -22.01
CA ILE A 274 0.97 3.35 -22.78
C ILE A 274 1.39 2.88 -24.18
N HIS A 275 2.25 3.64 -24.87
CA HIS A 275 2.75 3.25 -26.19
C HIS A 275 3.55 1.94 -26.13
N ALA A 276 4.44 1.79 -25.15
CA ALA A 276 5.26 0.58 -25.01
C ALA A 276 4.43 -0.70 -24.84
N PHE A 277 3.27 -0.64 -24.19
CA PHE A 277 2.36 -1.79 -24.09
C PHE A 277 1.44 -1.96 -25.31
N LYS A 278 1.06 -0.86 -25.98
CA LYS A 278 0.31 -0.93 -27.24
C LYS A 278 1.13 -1.59 -28.34
N ASP A 279 2.42 -1.30 -28.41
CA ASP A 279 3.37 -1.96 -29.32
C ASP A 279 3.41 -3.49 -29.09
N GLU A 280 3.09 -3.93 -27.86
CA GLU A 280 2.98 -5.33 -27.49
C GLU A 280 1.59 -5.95 -27.71
N GLY A 281 0.65 -5.19 -28.30
CA GLY A 281 -0.70 -5.63 -28.64
C GLY A 281 -1.75 -5.43 -27.54
N TYR A 282 -1.43 -4.67 -26.47
CA TYR A 282 -2.40 -4.44 -25.39
C TYR A 282 -3.24 -3.20 -25.63
N ASN A 283 -4.53 -3.35 -25.38
CA ASN A 283 -5.50 -2.28 -25.30
C ASN A 283 -5.56 -1.75 -23.88
N ILE A 284 -5.47 -0.43 -23.72
CA ILE A 284 -5.41 0.23 -22.41
C ILE A 284 -6.47 1.32 -22.38
N GLY A 285 -7.35 1.25 -21.38
CA GLY A 285 -8.32 2.29 -21.07
C GLY A 285 -7.69 3.53 -20.42
N ALA A 286 -8.52 4.42 -19.91
CA ALA A 286 -8.02 5.53 -19.10
C ALA A 286 -7.37 4.99 -17.81
N PRO A 287 -6.18 5.50 -17.39
CA PRO A 287 -5.60 5.09 -16.11
C PRO A 287 -6.56 5.34 -14.94
N LEU A 288 -6.77 4.32 -14.12
CA LEU A 288 -7.68 4.39 -12.98
C LEU A 288 -7.06 5.21 -11.88
N LYS A 289 -7.81 6.15 -11.30
CA LYS A 289 -7.36 7.03 -10.20
C LYS A 289 -8.12 6.63 -8.95
N LEU A 290 -7.48 5.86 -8.09
CA LEU A 290 -8.14 5.24 -6.96
C LEU A 290 -7.69 5.89 -5.66
N ASN A 291 -8.65 6.20 -4.79
CA ASN A 291 -8.37 6.53 -3.39
C ASN A 291 -8.72 5.32 -2.53
N ALA A 292 -7.74 4.78 -1.81
CA ALA A 292 -7.89 3.57 -1.01
C ALA A 292 -9.06 3.64 0.00
N MET A 293 -9.36 4.84 0.52
CA MET A 293 -10.46 5.04 1.46
C MET A 293 -11.84 4.65 0.90
N TRP A 294 -12.01 4.74 -0.42
CA TRP A 294 -13.26 4.37 -1.09
C TRP A 294 -13.49 2.87 -1.16
N PHE A 295 -12.48 2.06 -0.80
CA PHE A 295 -12.51 0.61 -0.96
C PHE A 295 -12.19 -0.14 0.34
N GLY A 296 -12.53 0.48 1.48
CA GLY A 296 -12.44 -0.15 2.80
C GLY A 296 -11.08 -0.05 3.48
N VAL A 297 -10.12 0.70 2.91
CA VAL A 297 -8.83 0.98 3.57
C VAL A 297 -8.99 2.20 4.48
N PRO A 298 -8.57 2.16 5.76
CA PRO A 298 -8.66 3.29 6.70
C PRO A 298 -7.60 4.37 6.45
N GLN A 299 -7.40 4.76 5.18
CA GLN A 299 -6.34 5.65 4.75
C GLN A 299 -6.70 6.40 3.46
N LYS A 300 -6.46 7.71 3.46
CA LYS A 300 -6.49 8.57 2.28
C LYS A 300 -5.21 8.38 1.46
N ARG A 301 -5.17 7.34 0.61
CA ARG A 301 -4.02 7.00 -0.24
C ARG A 301 -4.46 6.94 -1.70
N LYS A 302 -3.98 7.90 -2.50
CA LYS A 302 -4.24 7.93 -3.95
C LYS A 302 -3.21 7.13 -4.71
N ARG A 303 -3.66 6.33 -5.68
CA ARG A 303 -2.85 5.51 -6.60
C ARG A 303 -3.42 5.51 -7.99
N VAL A 304 -2.55 5.23 -8.95
CA VAL A 304 -2.87 5.09 -10.36
C VAL A 304 -2.64 3.65 -10.76
N PHE A 305 -3.59 3.08 -11.50
CA PHE A 305 -3.46 1.74 -12.08
C PHE A 305 -3.63 1.85 -13.59
N ILE A 306 -2.66 1.30 -14.31
CA ILE A 306 -2.70 1.13 -15.76
C ILE A 306 -2.99 -0.34 -16.00
N ILE A 307 -4.14 -0.63 -16.59
CA ILE A 307 -4.59 -1.99 -16.85
C ILE A 307 -4.73 -2.15 -18.35
N GLY A 308 -4.01 -3.11 -18.91
CA GLY A 308 -4.11 -3.45 -20.32
C GLY A 308 -4.64 -4.87 -20.52
N SER A 309 -5.37 -5.07 -21.61
CA SER A 309 -5.89 -6.38 -22.04
C SER A 309 -5.45 -6.70 -23.47
N LEU A 310 -5.19 -7.97 -23.77
CA LEU A 310 -5.05 -8.45 -25.15
C LEU A 310 -6.38 -8.45 -25.92
N ASP A 311 -7.52 -8.40 -25.22
CA ASP A 311 -8.85 -8.33 -25.84
C ASP A 311 -9.28 -6.86 -26.00
N GLU A 312 -9.41 -6.40 -27.25
CA GLU A 312 -9.82 -5.04 -27.58
C GLU A 312 -11.25 -4.69 -27.18
N ASN A 313 -12.08 -5.71 -26.95
CA ASN A 313 -13.47 -5.53 -26.54
C ASN A 313 -13.60 -5.28 -25.04
N ILE A 314 -12.54 -5.53 -24.26
CA ILE A 314 -12.56 -5.35 -22.80
C ILE A 314 -12.09 -3.95 -22.45
N LYS A 315 -12.99 -3.20 -21.81
CA LYS A 315 -12.70 -1.88 -21.25
C LYS A 315 -12.85 -1.94 -19.74
N ILE A 316 -11.75 -1.70 -19.04
CA ILE A 316 -11.78 -1.55 -17.59
C ILE A 316 -12.04 -0.09 -17.25
N GLU A 317 -13.18 0.17 -16.62
CA GLU A 317 -13.63 1.51 -16.27
C GLU A 317 -13.26 1.89 -14.83
N GLN A 318 -13.33 3.18 -14.54
CA GLN A 318 -13.19 3.69 -13.18
C GLN A 318 -14.30 3.11 -12.31
N PRO A 319 -13.97 2.37 -11.23
CA PRO A 319 -14.98 1.82 -10.36
C PRO A 319 -15.58 2.89 -9.46
N GLU A 320 -16.87 2.74 -9.19
CA GLU A 320 -17.60 3.53 -8.20
C GLU A 320 -17.07 3.25 -6.77
N PRO A 321 -17.08 4.25 -5.88
CA PRO A 321 -16.68 4.07 -4.50
C PRO A 321 -17.63 3.11 -3.77
N LEU A 322 -17.07 2.33 -2.84
CA LEU A 322 -17.85 1.52 -1.88
C LEU A 322 -18.07 2.26 -0.56
N PHE A 323 -17.25 3.27 -0.26
CA PHE A 323 -17.33 4.04 0.99
C PHE A 323 -17.23 5.53 0.67
N ASP A 324 -18.17 6.32 1.18
CA ASP A 324 -18.20 7.78 1.01
C ASP A 324 -18.83 8.47 2.23
N TYR A 325 -18.39 9.69 2.53
CA TYR A 325 -18.98 10.53 3.57
C TYR A 325 -20.27 11.23 3.12
N HIS A 326 -20.40 11.49 1.83
CA HIS A 326 -21.43 12.35 1.26
C HIS A 326 -22.55 11.58 0.57
N ASP A 327 -22.37 10.27 0.38
CA ASP A 327 -23.40 9.41 -0.18
C ASP A 327 -24.26 8.79 0.93
N MET A 328 -25.58 9.01 0.84
CA MET A 328 -26.55 8.50 1.82
C MET A 328 -26.73 6.98 1.73
N PHE A 329 -26.40 6.35 0.62
CA PHE A 329 -26.55 4.91 0.39
C PHE A 329 -25.28 4.11 0.67
N LEU A 330 -24.13 4.78 0.76
CA LEU A 330 -22.85 4.12 1.07
C LEU A 330 -22.51 4.20 2.57
N PRO A 331 -21.79 3.21 3.12
CA PRO A 331 -21.23 3.30 4.46
C PRO A 331 -20.13 4.37 4.54
N GLU A 332 -20.00 4.97 5.72
CA GLU A 332 -18.90 5.91 5.99
C GLU A 332 -17.53 5.21 5.89
N PRO A 333 -16.47 5.92 5.44
CA PRO A 333 -15.12 5.39 5.38
C PRO A 333 -14.61 4.83 6.71
N VAL A 334 -13.87 3.72 6.64
CA VAL A 334 -13.25 3.07 7.80
C VAL A 334 -12.32 4.04 8.53
N THR A 335 -12.50 4.16 9.84
CA THR A 335 -11.79 5.15 10.64
C THR A 335 -10.52 4.58 11.28
N VAL A 336 -9.63 5.46 11.76
CA VAL A 336 -8.50 5.06 12.61
C VAL A 336 -8.98 4.27 13.84
N ARG A 337 -10.14 4.63 14.41
CA ARG A 337 -10.72 3.90 15.55
C ARG A 337 -11.08 2.46 15.19
N ASP A 338 -11.74 2.25 14.05
CA ASP A 338 -12.06 0.90 13.57
C ASP A 338 -10.76 0.10 13.31
N ALA A 339 -9.72 0.78 12.81
CA ALA A 339 -8.49 0.13 12.39
C ALA A 339 -7.52 -0.24 13.51
N ILE A 340 -7.36 0.61 14.54
CA ILE A 340 -6.33 0.41 15.58
C ILE A 340 -6.85 0.57 17.01
N GLY A 341 -8.12 0.94 17.20
CA GLY A 341 -8.66 1.27 18.53
C GLY A 341 -8.74 0.07 19.48
N SER A 342 -8.77 -1.15 18.94
CA SER A 342 -8.81 -2.41 19.67
C SER A 342 -7.42 -2.97 20.03
N LEU A 343 -6.35 -2.44 19.42
CA LEU A 343 -4.99 -2.93 19.63
C LEU A 343 -4.49 -2.61 21.05
N PRO A 344 -3.63 -3.46 21.65
CA PRO A 344 -3.05 -3.20 22.97
C PRO A 344 -2.33 -1.85 23.03
N LYS A 345 -2.48 -1.13 24.14
CA LYS A 345 -1.67 0.08 24.38
C LYS A 345 -0.21 -0.32 24.59
N ILE A 346 0.71 0.50 24.08
CA ILE A 346 2.15 0.30 24.26
C ILE A 346 2.82 1.63 24.59
N SER A 347 3.89 1.57 25.37
CA SER A 347 4.69 2.75 25.71
C SER A 347 5.49 3.27 24.51
N ASP A 348 5.97 4.51 24.61
CA ASP A 348 6.92 5.10 23.66
C ASP A 348 8.22 4.28 23.61
N GLY A 349 8.56 3.79 22.40
CA GLY A 349 9.64 2.84 22.17
C GLY A 349 9.37 1.40 22.64
N GLY A 350 8.17 1.11 23.15
CA GLY A 350 7.77 -0.20 23.66
C GLY A 350 7.10 -1.10 22.60
N GLY A 351 6.46 -2.15 23.11
CA GLY A 351 5.80 -3.18 22.30
C GLY A 351 6.72 -4.37 21.97
N HIS A 352 6.18 -5.35 21.26
CA HIS A 352 6.87 -6.62 20.99
C HIS A 352 6.70 -7.05 19.53
N VAL A 353 7.69 -7.79 19.02
CA VAL A 353 7.61 -8.41 17.69
C VAL A 353 6.52 -9.48 17.65
N GLU A 354 6.31 -10.15 18.77
CA GLU A 354 5.27 -11.14 18.97
C GLU A 354 4.68 -10.92 20.36
N MET A 355 3.36 -10.84 20.46
CA MET A 355 2.67 -10.75 21.74
C MET A 355 1.31 -11.44 21.69
N GLU A 356 0.90 -11.98 22.83
CA GLU A 356 -0.47 -12.41 23.02
C GLU A 356 -1.39 -11.21 23.13
N TRP A 357 -2.53 -11.32 22.47
CA TRP A 357 -3.58 -10.33 22.48
C TRP A 357 -4.94 -11.03 22.54
N GLU A 358 -5.80 -10.53 23.42
CA GLU A 358 -7.20 -10.87 23.47
C GLU A 358 -8.01 -9.71 22.89
N LEU A 359 -8.78 -10.00 21.84
CA LEU A 359 -9.66 -9.01 21.23
C LEU A 359 -11.01 -9.05 21.92
N LEU A 360 -11.28 -8.01 22.73
CA LEU A 360 -12.56 -7.78 23.36
C LEU A 360 -13.41 -6.85 22.47
N ASN A 361 -14.63 -7.28 22.14
CA ASN A 361 -15.59 -6.54 21.31
C ASN A 361 -15.03 -6.12 19.92
N PRO A 362 -14.80 -7.09 19.02
CA PRO A 362 -14.23 -6.83 17.70
C PRO A 362 -15.11 -5.89 16.87
N THR A 363 -14.50 -4.89 16.23
CA THR A 363 -15.15 -4.15 15.14
C THR A 363 -15.24 -5.04 13.88
N PRO A 364 -16.09 -4.70 12.89
CA PRO A 364 -16.09 -5.41 11.61
C PRO A 364 -14.70 -5.43 10.94
N TYR A 365 -13.94 -4.34 11.07
CA TYR A 365 -12.60 -4.26 10.52
C TYR A 365 -11.63 -5.18 11.25
N ASP A 366 -11.78 -5.35 12.57
CA ASP A 366 -10.98 -6.33 13.30
C ASP A 366 -11.22 -7.76 12.80
N LEU A 367 -12.49 -8.14 12.61
CA LEU A 367 -12.83 -9.46 12.09
C LEU A 367 -12.22 -9.68 10.70
N LEU A 368 -12.23 -8.66 9.84
CA LEU A 368 -11.61 -8.71 8.53
C LEU A 368 -10.09 -8.87 8.61
N MET A 369 -9.40 -8.08 9.45
CA MET A 369 -7.94 -8.16 9.61
C MET A 369 -7.50 -9.48 10.27
N GLN A 370 -8.36 -10.10 11.08
CA GLN A 370 -8.15 -11.44 11.63
C GLN A 370 -8.52 -12.57 10.65
N ARG A 371 -8.93 -12.23 9.42
CA ARG A 371 -9.43 -13.18 8.40
C ARG A 371 -10.59 -14.06 8.89
N LYS A 372 -11.39 -13.57 9.85
CA LYS A 372 -12.58 -14.27 10.37
C LYS A 372 -13.80 -14.12 9.49
N ILE A 373 -13.85 -13.04 8.71
CA ILE A 373 -14.91 -12.75 7.74
C ILE A 373 -14.29 -12.34 6.41
N ARG A 374 -15.05 -12.51 5.33
CA ARG A 374 -14.67 -12.01 4.01
C ARG A 374 -15.03 -10.54 3.84
N PHE A 375 -14.55 -9.92 2.76
CA PHE A 375 -14.80 -8.50 2.49
C PHE A 375 -16.29 -8.19 2.28
N ASP A 376 -17.06 -9.08 1.66
CA ASP A 376 -18.49 -8.94 1.43
C ASP A 376 -19.28 -8.91 2.76
N GLU A 377 -18.94 -9.81 3.69
CA GLU A 377 -19.49 -9.78 5.05
C GLU A 377 -19.10 -8.49 5.79
N PHE A 378 -17.82 -8.10 5.71
CA PHE A 378 -17.34 -6.84 6.29
C PHE A 378 -18.12 -5.63 5.74
N TYR A 379 -18.29 -5.55 4.43
CA TYR A 379 -19.02 -4.47 3.77
C TYR A 379 -20.48 -4.41 4.24
N ASN A 380 -21.16 -5.56 4.29
CA ASN A 380 -22.54 -5.65 4.78
C ASN A 380 -22.67 -5.19 6.24
N MET A 381 -21.71 -5.56 7.11
CA MET A 381 -21.68 -5.07 8.49
C MET A 381 -21.48 -3.55 8.57
N MET A 382 -20.65 -2.97 7.70
CA MET A 382 -20.43 -1.52 7.64
C MET A 382 -21.68 -0.77 7.14
N CYS A 383 -22.40 -1.31 6.15
CA CYS A 383 -23.68 -0.76 5.70
C CYS A 383 -24.72 -0.76 6.82
N ASN A 384 -24.78 -1.83 7.62
CA ASN A 384 -25.71 -1.94 8.74
C ASN A 384 -25.34 -1.01 9.90
N LYS A 385 -24.05 -0.72 10.14
CA LYS A 385 -23.59 0.22 11.18
C LYS A 385 -24.22 1.62 11.02
N LYS A 386 -24.52 2.04 9.78
CA LYS A 386 -25.19 3.31 9.48
C LYS A 386 -26.63 3.35 10.00
N LYS A 387 -27.37 2.23 9.87
CA LYS A 387 -28.78 2.11 10.28
C LYS A 387 -29.04 2.19 11.79
N TRP A 388 -28.01 2.11 12.63
CA TRP A 388 -28.13 2.22 14.09
C TRP A 388 -27.82 3.64 14.63
N ARG A 389 -27.47 4.59 13.74
CA ARG A 389 -27.18 5.98 14.10
C ARG A 389 -28.27 6.96 13.65
N GLU A 390 -29.30 6.46 12.97
CA GLU A 390 -30.59 7.11 12.73
C GLU A 390 -31.59 6.58 13.77
#